data_AF-A0A2E0FDC6-F1
#
_entry.id   AF-A0A2E0FDC6-F1
#
_cell.length_a   1.000
_cell.length_b   1.000
_cell.length_c   1.000
_cell.angle_alpha   90.00
_cell.angle_beta   90.00
_cell.angle_gamma   90.00
#
_symmetry.space_group_name_H-M   'P 1'
#
loop_
_entity.id
_entity.type
_entity.pdbx_description
1 polymer ?
#
loop_
_entity_poly.entity_id
_entity_poly.type
_entity_poly.pdbx_seq_one_letter_code
_entity_poly.pdbx_strand_id
1 'polypeptide(L)'
;MSNPSLNIVNLVASARFTDSLDIIGVAEDLEIDYEPEQFPGMVYRNESPKVCVLLFRSGKAVATGAKSFDDAKVALRTLYDKLDKLGYSLWEYKDDITLQNLVITHDVGATLDLPLLSVALPMERTEYEPEQFPGLIYRLASPEAVCLVFSSGKCVITGCKSLEDAETASKTLTTEVHAMI
;
A
#
# COMPACT_ATOMS: atom_id res chain seq x y z
N MET A 1 0.62 14.16 24.29
CA MET A 1 1.72 13.63 23.46
C MET A 1 1.21 13.61 22.04
N SER A 2 1.75 14.47 21.16
CA SER A 2 1.37 14.52 19.75
C SER A 2 1.78 13.21 19.09
N ASN A 3 0.82 12.42 18.63
CA ASN A 3 1.08 11.25 17.80
C ASN A 3 1.83 11.76 16.55
N PRO A 4 3.08 11.34 16.27
CA PRO A 4 3.75 11.77 15.06
C PRO A 4 2.87 11.34 13.89
N SER A 5 2.41 12.30 13.09
CA SER A 5 1.57 12.04 11.93
C SER A 5 2.33 11.13 10.97
N LEU A 6 1.89 9.87 10.82
CA LEU A 6 2.49 8.94 9.88
C LEU A 6 2.46 9.56 8.47
N ASN A 7 3.62 9.60 7.81
CA ASN A 7 3.68 10.10 6.45
C ASN A 7 3.43 8.96 5.46
N ILE A 8 2.16 8.82 5.05
CA ILE A 8 1.72 7.85 4.05
C ILE A 8 2.26 8.27 2.69
N VAL A 9 3.04 7.41 2.05
CA VAL A 9 3.59 7.66 0.70
C VAL A 9 2.86 6.86 -0.37
N ASN A 10 2.27 5.74 0.00
CA ASN A 10 1.46 4.91 -0.88
C ASN A 10 0.49 4.06 -0.06
N LEU A 11 -0.73 3.86 -0.55
CA LEU A 11 -1.64 2.85 -0.05
C LEU A 11 -2.30 2.07 -1.18
N VAL A 12 -2.64 0.84 -0.85
CA VAL A 12 -3.45 -0.04 -1.67
C VAL A 12 -4.71 -0.36 -0.89
N ALA A 13 -5.87 -0.11 -1.48
CA ALA A 13 -7.16 -0.42 -0.89
C ALA A 13 -8.05 -1.17 -1.87
N SER A 14 -9.01 -1.92 -1.37
CA SER A 14 -9.94 -2.66 -2.20
C SER A 14 -11.38 -2.54 -1.75
N ALA A 15 -12.29 -2.66 -2.71
CA ALA A 15 -13.71 -2.87 -2.49
C ALA A 15 -14.19 -4.05 -3.35
N ARG A 16 -15.42 -4.49 -3.14
CA ARG A 16 -16.11 -5.41 -4.04
C ARG A 16 -17.44 -4.80 -4.43
N PHE A 17 -17.68 -4.70 -5.73
CA PHE A 17 -18.89 -4.07 -6.29
C PHE A 17 -19.99 -5.08 -6.62
N THR A 18 -19.63 -6.33 -6.89
CA THR A 18 -20.56 -7.42 -7.26
C THR A 18 -19.86 -8.77 -7.11
N ASP A 19 -20.57 -9.88 -7.32
CA ASP A 19 -19.98 -11.23 -7.35
C ASP A 19 -19.45 -11.63 -8.73
N SER A 20 -19.99 -11.04 -9.79
CA SER A 20 -19.61 -11.30 -11.16
C SER A 20 -19.84 -10.09 -12.03
N LEU A 21 -18.88 -9.77 -12.89
CA LEU A 21 -18.92 -8.62 -13.79
C LEU A 21 -18.41 -9.00 -15.18
N ASP A 22 -19.14 -8.61 -16.21
CA ASP A 22 -18.67 -8.72 -17.59
C ASP A 22 -17.59 -7.64 -17.86
N ILE A 23 -16.37 -7.96 -17.45
CA ILE A 23 -15.24 -7.03 -17.55
C ILE A 23 -14.86 -6.70 -19.00
N ILE A 24 -15.20 -7.56 -19.97
CA ILE A 24 -14.93 -7.31 -21.39
C ILE A 24 -15.89 -6.22 -21.88
N GLY A 25 -17.20 -6.38 -21.63
CA GLY A 25 -18.18 -5.34 -21.92
C GLY A 25 -17.86 -4.01 -21.21
N VAL A 26 -17.42 -4.07 -19.95
CA VAL A 26 -17.01 -2.86 -19.21
C VAL A 26 -15.84 -2.16 -19.90
N ALA A 27 -14.85 -2.91 -20.37
CA ALA A 27 -13.69 -2.35 -21.05
C ALA A 27 -14.09 -1.70 -22.38
N GLU A 28 -15.00 -2.33 -23.14
CA GLU A 28 -15.55 -1.76 -24.37
C GLU A 28 -16.33 -0.46 -24.11
N ASP A 29 -17.26 -0.46 -23.15
CA ASP A 29 -18.08 0.71 -22.80
C ASP A 29 -17.25 1.90 -22.28
N LEU A 30 -16.11 1.62 -21.65
CA LEU A 30 -15.19 2.62 -21.12
C LEU A 30 -14.05 2.97 -22.09
N GLU A 31 -14.00 2.35 -23.28
CA GLU A 31 -12.95 2.50 -24.28
C GLU A 31 -11.54 2.23 -23.70
N ILE A 32 -11.41 1.17 -22.90
CA ILE A 32 -10.17 0.74 -22.25
C ILE A 32 -9.61 -0.49 -22.95
N ASP A 33 -8.34 -0.42 -23.35
CA ASP A 33 -7.60 -1.58 -23.84
C ASP A 33 -7.45 -2.61 -22.72
N TYR A 34 -8.08 -3.78 -22.89
CA TYR A 34 -8.04 -4.87 -21.92
C TYR A 34 -7.67 -6.20 -22.59
N GLU A 35 -6.51 -6.73 -22.21
CA GLU A 35 -5.97 -8.00 -22.70
C GLU A 35 -5.94 -9.04 -21.57
N PRO A 36 -7.02 -9.84 -21.37
CA PRO A 36 -7.12 -10.79 -20.26
C PRO A 36 -6.01 -11.87 -20.26
N GLU A 37 -5.46 -12.19 -21.43
CA GLU A 37 -4.35 -13.14 -21.58
C GLU A 37 -3.03 -12.60 -21.04
N GLN A 38 -2.85 -11.28 -21.02
CA GLN A 38 -1.67 -10.64 -20.41
C GLN A 38 -1.87 -10.39 -18.91
N PHE A 39 -3.05 -9.90 -18.53
CA PHE A 39 -3.38 -9.59 -17.14
C PHE A 39 -4.89 -9.72 -16.88
N PRO A 40 -5.33 -10.43 -15.82
CA PRO A 40 -6.75 -10.75 -15.59
C PRO A 40 -7.61 -9.58 -15.07
N GLY A 41 -7.06 -8.37 -14.93
CA GLY A 41 -7.77 -7.20 -14.43
C GLY A 41 -7.75 -6.03 -15.42
N MET A 42 -8.86 -5.32 -15.55
CA MET A 42 -8.95 -4.10 -16.34
C MET A 42 -8.32 -2.95 -15.56
N VAL A 43 -7.52 -2.12 -16.24
CA VAL A 43 -6.79 -1.01 -15.64
C VAL A 43 -7.53 0.30 -15.89
N TYR A 44 -8.27 0.77 -14.88
CA TYR A 44 -8.93 2.07 -14.91
C TYR A 44 -8.06 3.14 -14.26
N ARG A 45 -7.78 4.25 -14.96
CA ARG A 45 -6.96 5.35 -14.44
C ARG A 45 -7.83 6.56 -14.15
N ASN A 46 -7.87 6.98 -12.89
CA ASN A 46 -8.52 8.23 -12.52
C ASN A 46 -7.67 9.43 -12.92
N GLU A 47 -8.31 10.51 -13.39
CA GLU A 47 -7.65 11.78 -13.68
C GLU A 47 -7.29 12.53 -12.38
N SER A 48 -8.24 12.59 -11.45
CA SER A 48 -8.11 13.20 -10.13
C SER A 48 -8.99 12.46 -9.12
N PRO A 49 -8.43 11.87 -8.05
CA PRO A 49 -7.00 11.77 -7.75
C PRO A 49 -6.26 10.86 -8.75
N LYS A 50 -4.95 11.02 -8.91
CA LYS A 50 -4.11 10.21 -9.82
C LYS A 50 -3.91 8.78 -9.26
N VAL A 51 -4.97 7.99 -9.26
CA VAL A 51 -5.05 6.65 -8.68
C VAL A 51 -5.48 5.65 -9.75
N CYS A 52 -4.81 4.50 -9.77
CA CYS A 52 -5.14 3.41 -10.67
C CYS A 52 -6.05 2.40 -9.96
N VAL A 53 -7.16 2.02 -10.57
CA VAL A 53 -8.07 0.99 -10.07
C VAL A 53 -8.00 -0.22 -10.99
N LEU A 54 -7.62 -1.36 -10.42
CA LEU A 54 -7.68 -2.66 -11.08
C LEU A 54 -9.04 -3.28 -10.79
N LEU A 55 -9.84 -3.47 -11.83
CA LEU A 55 -11.15 -4.12 -11.74
C LEU A 55 -11.02 -5.58 -12.21
N PHE A 56 -11.71 -6.51 -11.56
CA PHE A 56 -11.66 -7.94 -11.91
C PHE A 56 -13.06 -8.48 -12.20
N ARG A 57 -13.14 -9.57 -12.98
CA ARG A 57 -14.40 -10.29 -13.28
C ARG A 57 -15.18 -10.69 -12.01
N SER A 58 -14.49 -10.89 -10.89
CA SER A 58 -15.10 -11.19 -9.59
C SER A 58 -15.79 -10.00 -8.90
N GLY A 59 -15.86 -8.84 -9.57
CA GLY A 59 -16.34 -7.57 -9.01
C GLY A 59 -15.41 -6.95 -7.97
N LYS A 60 -14.25 -7.55 -7.67
CA LYS A 60 -13.21 -6.93 -6.84
C LYS A 60 -12.61 -5.74 -7.59
N ALA A 61 -12.47 -4.62 -6.89
CA ALA A 61 -11.78 -3.43 -7.37
C ALA A 61 -10.62 -3.09 -6.40
N VAL A 62 -9.44 -2.81 -6.93
CA VAL A 62 -8.23 -2.53 -6.14
C VAL A 62 -7.63 -1.20 -6.57
N ALA A 63 -7.72 -0.20 -5.71
CA ALA A 63 -7.05 1.09 -5.87
C ALA A 63 -5.57 0.98 -5.46
N THR A 64 -4.67 1.42 -6.33
CA THR A 64 -3.22 1.44 -6.12
C THR A 64 -2.64 2.82 -6.44
N GLY A 65 -1.60 3.23 -5.71
CA GLY A 65 -0.92 4.52 -5.93
C GLY A 65 -1.58 5.71 -5.23
N ALA A 66 -2.58 5.48 -4.38
CA ALA A 66 -3.19 6.53 -3.59
C ALA A 66 -2.24 7.00 -2.46
N LYS A 67 -2.29 8.29 -2.11
CA LYS A 67 -1.50 8.88 -1.02
C LYS A 67 -2.31 9.10 0.26
N SER A 68 -3.63 9.04 0.15
CA SER A 68 -4.55 9.08 1.28
C SER A 68 -5.70 8.08 1.12
N PHE A 69 -6.32 7.71 2.23
CA PHE A 69 -7.52 6.88 2.21
C PHE A 69 -8.66 7.55 1.42
N ASP A 70 -8.79 8.87 1.52
CA ASP A 70 -9.79 9.64 0.78
C ASP A 70 -9.57 9.53 -0.73
N ASP A 71 -8.32 9.66 -1.20
CA ASP A 71 -8.01 9.48 -2.63
C ASP A 71 -8.42 8.09 -3.13
N ALA A 72 -8.16 7.04 -2.34
CA ALA A 72 -8.56 5.67 -2.71
C ALA A 72 -10.08 5.50 -2.74
N LYS A 73 -10.80 6.11 -1.78
CA LYS A 73 -12.27 6.11 -1.76
C LYS A 73 -12.84 6.82 -2.98
N VAL A 74 -12.37 8.02 -3.28
CA VAL A 74 -12.81 8.79 -4.45
C VAL A 74 -12.54 8.01 -5.74
N ALA A 75 -11.37 7.39 -5.87
CA ALA A 75 -11.02 6.60 -7.04
C ALA A 75 -11.92 5.37 -7.25
N LEU A 76 -12.22 4.63 -6.18
CA LEU A 76 -13.13 3.48 -6.21
C LEU A 76 -14.56 3.92 -6.49
N ARG A 77 -15.01 4.98 -5.83
CA ARG A 77 -16.35 5.55 -6.02
C ARG A 77 -16.57 6.06 -7.45
N THR A 78 -15.57 6.72 -8.02
CA THR A 78 -15.63 7.25 -9.39
C THR A 78 -15.84 6.12 -10.41
N LEU A 79 -15.11 5.01 -10.27
CA LEU A 79 -15.33 3.84 -11.13
C LEU A 79 -16.71 3.23 -10.88
N TYR A 80 -17.10 3.04 -9.63
CA TYR A 80 -18.42 2.51 -9.28
C TYR A 80 -19.55 3.32 -9.93
N ASP A 81 -19.53 4.65 -9.80
CA ASP A 81 -20.59 5.53 -10.33
C ASP A 81 -20.63 5.50 -11.88
N LYS A 82 -19.50 5.25 -12.55
CA LYS A 82 -19.48 5.04 -14.01
C LYS A 82 -20.16 3.73 -14.39
N LEU A 83 -19.83 2.65 -13.69
CA LEU A 83 -20.43 1.33 -13.94
C LEU A 83 -21.94 1.33 -13.67
N ASP A 84 -22.37 1.98 -12.59
CA ASP A 84 -23.79 2.13 -12.23
C ASP A 84 -24.56 2.90 -13.33
N LYS A 85 -24.00 3.99 -13.84
CA LYS A 85 -24.58 4.78 -14.95
C LYS A 85 -24.68 4.00 -16.26
N LEU A 86 -23.76 3.07 -16.51
CA LEU A 86 -23.79 2.18 -17.68
C LEU A 86 -24.78 1.01 -17.52
N GLY A 87 -25.39 0.86 -16.34
CA GLY A 87 -26.43 -0.13 -16.08
C GLY A 87 -25.91 -1.51 -15.68
N TYR A 88 -24.66 -1.61 -15.21
CA TYR A 88 -24.12 -2.85 -14.67
C TYR A 88 -24.80 -3.20 -13.33
N SER A 89 -25.08 -4.49 -13.11
CA SER A 89 -25.67 -4.99 -11.86
C SER A 89 -24.65 -4.98 -10.72
N LEU A 90 -24.65 -3.90 -9.93
CA LEU A 90 -23.80 -3.72 -8.76
C LEU A 90 -24.60 -3.85 -7.46
N TRP A 91 -23.90 -4.16 -6.37
CA TRP A 91 -24.45 -3.99 -5.03
C TRP A 91 -24.48 -2.53 -4.63
N GLU A 92 -25.30 -2.20 -3.63
CA GLU A 92 -25.26 -0.87 -3.01
C GLU A 92 -23.82 -0.53 -2.58
N TYR A 93 -23.32 0.62 -3.04
CA TYR A 93 -22.00 1.09 -2.67
C TYR A 93 -21.91 1.34 -1.17
N LYS A 94 -21.05 0.57 -0.52
CA LYS A 94 -20.65 0.81 0.85
C LYS A 94 -19.30 1.51 0.84
N ASP A 95 -19.16 2.55 1.67
CA ASP A 95 -17.91 3.31 1.80
C ASP A 95 -16.89 2.61 2.74
N ASP A 96 -16.92 1.28 2.76
CA ASP A 96 -16.12 0.38 3.60
C ASP A 96 -14.98 -0.27 2.80
N ILE A 97 -14.06 0.57 2.32
CA ILE A 97 -12.86 0.07 1.64
C ILE A 97 -11.92 -0.66 2.63
N THR A 98 -11.32 -1.75 2.18
CA THR A 98 -10.34 -2.52 2.96
C THR A 98 -8.92 -2.10 2.59
N LEU A 99 -8.11 -1.68 3.57
CA LEU A 99 -6.68 -1.46 3.36
C LEU A 99 -5.97 -2.80 3.14
N GLN A 100 -5.23 -2.92 2.05
CA GLN A 100 -4.50 -4.13 1.66
C GLN A 100 -3.01 -4.00 1.90
N ASN A 101 -2.47 -2.80 1.73
CA ASN A 101 -1.08 -2.47 2.02
C ASN A 101 -0.95 -0.97 2.27
N LEU A 102 -0.08 -0.61 3.21
CA LEU A 102 0.28 0.76 3.52
C LEU A 102 1.80 0.89 3.50
N VAL A 103 2.29 1.90 2.78
CA VAL A 103 3.69 2.30 2.77
C VAL A 103 3.79 3.65 3.43
N ILE A 104 4.58 3.72 4.50
CA ILE A 104 4.86 4.96 5.22
C ILE A 104 6.35 5.25 5.20
N THR A 105 6.67 6.52 5.45
CA THR A 105 8.03 6.92 5.83
C THR A 105 8.05 7.32 7.30
N HIS A 106 9.17 7.02 7.93
CA HIS A 106 9.44 7.31 9.33
C HIS A 106 10.87 7.82 9.49
N ASP A 107 11.16 8.58 10.53
CA ASP A 107 12.51 9.04 10.84
C ASP A 107 12.82 8.63 12.29
N VAL A 108 13.89 7.84 12.47
CA VAL A 108 14.30 7.42 13.82
C VAL A 108 15.05 8.52 14.59
N GLY A 109 15.34 9.65 13.94
CA GLY A 109 15.90 10.85 14.59
C GLY A 109 17.40 10.77 14.89
N ALA A 110 18.13 9.83 14.30
CA ALA A 110 19.56 9.65 14.47
C ALA A 110 20.22 9.12 13.19
N THR A 111 21.47 9.53 12.93
CA THR A 111 22.30 8.90 11.91
C THR A 111 22.75 7.53 12.37
N LEU A 112 22.78 6.56 11.46
CA LEU A 112 22.98 5.16 11.77
C LEU A 112 24.21 4.60 11.05
N ASP A 113 25.02 3.83 11.79
CA ASP A 113 26.05 2.95 11.23
C ASP A 113 25.38 1.62 10.83
N LEU A 114 24.98 1.49 9.56
CA LEU A 114 24.29 0.31 9.06
C LEU A 114 25.13 -0.98 9.17
N PRO A 115 26.44 -0.98 8.87
CA PRO A 115 27.30 -2.12 9.18
C PRO A 115 27.21 -2.56 10.64
N LEU A 116 27.35 -1.63 11.60
CA LEU A 116 27.25 -1.97 13.02
C LEU A 116 25.85 -2.50 13.39
N LEU A 117 24.79 -1.84 12.93
CA LEU A 117 23.41 -2.28 13.17
C LEU A 117 23.12 -3.67 12.59
N SER A 118 23.68 -4.00 11.43
CA SER A 118 23.48 -5.31 10.80
C SER A 118 23.99 -6.48 11.65
N VAL A 119 25.00 -6.22 12.48
CA VAL A 119 25.57 -7.20 13.42
C VAL A 119 24.85 -7.17 14.77
N ALA A 120 24.32 -6.01 15.18
CA ALA A 120 23.64 -5.83 16.45
C ALA A 120 22.18 -6.33 16.45
N LEU A 121 21.49 -6.17 15.33
CA LEU A 121 20.11 -6.64 15.15
C LEU A 121 20.06 -8.15 14.91
N PRO A 122 18.92 -8.82 15.21
CA PRO A 122 18.76 -10.25 14.97
C PRO A 122 19.01 -10.61 13.49
N MET A 123 19.95 -11.52 13.25
CA MET A 123 20.40 -11.90 11.90
C MET A 123 19.26 -12.51 11.07
N GLU A 124 18.34 -13.25 11.69
CA GLU A 124 17.20 -13.88 11.00
C GLU A 124 16.19 -12.85 10.46
N ARG A 125 16.27 -11.61 10.94
CA ARG A 125 15.37 -10.50 10.59
C ARG A 125 16.07 -9.41 9.77
N THR A 126 17.38 -9.53 9.54
CA THR A 126 18.22 -8.43 9.06
C THR A 126 19.00 -8.84 7.82
N GLU A 127 18.89 -8.05 6.75
CA GLU A 127 19.66 -8.23 5.52
C GLU A 127 20.35 -6.90 5.18
N TYR A 128 21.66 -6.90 5.00
CA TYR A 128 22.42 -5.71 4.62
C TYR A 128 23.53 -6.08 3.63
N GLU A 129 23.30 -5.73 2.36
CA GLU A 129 24.20 -5.98 1.24
C GLU A 129 24.38 -4.67 0.46
N PRO A 130 25.27 -3.75 0.90
CA PRO A 130 25.35 -2.38 0.38
C PRO A 130 25.65 -2.29 -1.12
N GLU A 131 26.30 -3.31 -1.69
CA GLU A 131 26.58 -3.42 -3.12
C GLU A 131 25.32 -3.74 -3.95
N GLN A 132 24.28 -4.31 -3.33
CA GLN A 132 23.00 -4.63 -3.97
C GLN A 132 21.93 -3.59 -3.64
N PHE A 133 21.89 -3.11 -2.40
CA PHE A 133 20.91 -2.14 -1.92
C PHE A 133 21.50 -1.26 -0.80
N PRO A 134 21.39 0.08 -0.89
CA PRO A 134 22.04 1.00 0.05
C PRO A 134 21.45 1.03 1.47
N GLY A 135 20.28 0.42 1.69
CA GLY A 135 19.63 0.36 3.00
C GLY A 135 19.76 -1.02 3.67
N LEU A 136 19.56 -1.06 4.98
CA LEU A 136 19.38 -2.29 5.74
C LEU A 136 17.90 -2.70 5.67
N ILE A 137 17.63 -3.94 5.32
CA ILE A 137 16.28 -4.51 5.31
C ILE A 137 16.06 -5.18 6.67
N TYR A 138 15.05 -4.71 7.40
CA TYR A 138 14.68 -5.24 8.71
C TYR A 138 13.23 -5.73 8.72
N ARG A 139 12.99 -6.97 9.12
CA ARG A 139 11.66 -7.58 9.14
C ARG A 139 11.11 -7.60 10.56
N LEU A 140 9.93 -7.02 10.76
CA LEU A 140 9.19 -7.09 12.03
C LEU A 140 8.27 -8.31 12.02
N ALA A 141 8.18 -9.01 13.15
CA ALA A 141 7.28 -10.16 13.30
C ALA A 141 5.87 -9.76 13.72
N SER A 142 5.73 -8.70 14.53
CA SER A 142 4.44 -8.20 15.01
C SER A 142 4.47 -6.68 15.18
N PRO A 143 3.74 -5.92 14.34
CA PRO A 143 3.04 -6.38 13.14
C PRO A 143 4.02 -6.91 12.07
N GLU A 144 3.53 -7.76 11.18
CA GLU A 144 4.32 -8.24 10.04
C GLU A 144 4.58 -7.06 9.09
N ALA A 145 5.84 -6.61 9.03
CA ALA A 145 6.22 -5.47 8.22
C ALA A 145 7.70 -5.56 7.79
N VAL A 146 8.02 -4.93 6.68
CA VAL A 146 9.39 -4.79 6.18
C VAL A 146 9.79 -3.33 6.29
N CYS A 147 10.91 -3.08 6.95
CA CYS A 147 11.50 -1.76 7.16
C CYS A 147 12.78 -1.66 6.33
N LEU A 148 12.86 -0.65 5.47
CA LEU A 148 14.08 -0.27 4.78
C LEU A 148 14.70 0.88 5.57
N VAL A 149 15.84 0.64 6.20
CA VAL A 149 16.52 1.57 7.11
C VAL A 149 17.74 2.15 6.41
N PHE A 150 17.86 3.47 6.36
CA PHE A 150 18.98 4.15 5.71
C PHE A 150 19.92 4.79 6.75
N SER A 151 21.20 4.96 6.40
CA SER A 151 22.21 5.58 7.29
C SER A 151 21.82 6.99 7.76
N SER A 152 20.96 7.68 7.03
CA SER A 152 20.39 8.98 7.42
C SER A 152 19.41 8.93 8.61
N GLY A 153 18.96 7.74 9.04
CA GLY A 153 17.87 7.58 10.02
C GLY A 153 16.47 7.55 9.41
N LYS A 154 16.33 7.90 8.13
CA LYS A 154 15.06 7.72 7.41
C LYS A 154 14.77 6.26 7.19
N CYS A 155 13.49 5.92 7.25
CA CYS A 155 12.97 4.58 7.06
C CYS A 155 11.77 4.57 6.12
N VAL A 156 11.63 3.51 5.34
CA VAL A 156 10.41 3.16 4.61
C VAL A 156 9.84 1.90 5.23
N ILE A 157 8.57 1.89 5.62
CA ILE A 157 7.90 0.73 6.22
C ILE A 157 6.75 0.32 5.31
N THR A 158 6.69 -0.96 4.94
CA THR A 158 5.65 -1.56 4.08
C THR A 158 5.16 -2.89 4.64
N GLY A 159 3.99 -3.34 4.20
CA GLY A 159 3.37 -4.61 4.61
C GLY A 159 2.24 -4.44 5.63
N CYS A 160 2.12 -3.26 6.23
CA CYS A 160 1.07 -2.94 7.19
C CYS A 160 -0.31 -2.92 6.51
N LYS A 161 -1.33 -3.46 7.19
CA LYS A 161 -2.72 -3.52 6.70
C LYS A 161 -3.66 -2.62 7.47
N SER A 162 -3.15 -1.90 8.46
CA SER A 162 -3.89 -0.88 9.21
C SER A 162 -2.96 0.28 9.59
N LEU A 163 -3.55 1.42 9.97
CA LEU A 163 -2.80 2.55 10.52
C LEU A 163 -2.18 2.19 11.88
N GLU A 164 -2.88 1.40 12.69
CA GLU A 164 -2.39 0.93 13.99
C GLU A 164 -1.15 0.04 13.84
N ASP A 165 -1.15 -0.86 12.85
CA ASP A 165 0.04 -1.65 12.51
C ASP A 165 1.20 -0.74 12.11
N ALA A 166 0.95 0.27 11.27
CA ALA A 166 2.00 1.16 10.82
C ALA A 166 2.57 2.03 11.97
N GLU A 167 1.73 2.47 12.90
CA GLU A 167 2.17 3.17 14.12
C GLU A 167 3.00 2.24 15.02
N THR A 168 2.54 1.01 15.22
CA THR A 168 3.23 0.02 16.04
C THR A 168 4.57 -0.36 15.41
N ALA A 169 4.61 -0.62 14.11
CA ALA A 169 5.83 -0.91 13.36
C ALA A 169 6.86 0.21 13.51
N SER A 170 6.44 1.47 13.36
CA SER A 170 7.33 2.64 13.50
C SER A 170 7.92 2.75 14.91
N LYS A 171 7.09 2.54 15.94
CA LYS A 171 7.51 2.57 17.35
C LYS A 171 8.45 1.43 17.69
N THR A 172 8.13 0.20 17.26
CA THR A 172 8.96 -0.99 17.45
C THR A 172 10.31 -0.82 16.77
N LEU A 173 10.34 -0.42 15.49
CA LEU A 173 11.57 -0.15 14.75
C LEU A 173 12.46 0.87 15.48
N THR A 174 11.89 1.99 15.88
CA THR A 174 12.64 3.05 16.59
C THR A 174 13.24 2.52 17.90
N THR A 175 12.45 1.78 18.67
CA THR A 175 12.88 1.23 19.96
C THR A 175 14.02 0.22 19.78
N GLU A 176 13.89 -0.70 18.83
CA GLU A 176 14.91 -1.71 18.56
C GLU A 176 16.20 -1.09 18.01
N VAL A 177 16.11 -0.11 17.10
CA VAL A 177 17.29 0.61 16.58
C VAL A 177 17.98 1.43 17.68
N HIS A 178 17.22 2.17 18.50
CA HIS A 178 17.78 2.98 19.59
C HIS A 178 18.45 2.16 20.69
N ALA A 179 18.05 0.89 20.86
CA ALA A 179 18.70 -0.01 21.80
C ALA A 179 20.08 -0.50 21.33
N MET A 180 20.44 -0.29 20.07
CA MET A 180 21.67 -0.77 19.44
C MET A 180 22.70 0.33 19.13
N ILE A 181 22.35 1.60 19.35
CA ILE A 181 23.21 2.76 19.08
C ILE A 181 23.68 3.46 20.36
#